data_AF-A0A926SHD5-F1
#
_entry.id   AF-A0A926SHD5-F1
#
_cell.length_a   1.000
_cell.length_b   1.000
_cell.length_c   1.000
_cell.angle_alpha   90.00
_cell.angle_beta   90.00
_cell.angle_gamma   90.00
#
_symmetry.space_group_name_H-M   'P 1'
#
loop_
_entity.id
_entity.type
_entity.pdbx_description
1 polymer ?
#
loop_
_entity_poly.entity_id
_entity_poly.type
_entity_poly.pdbx_seq_one_letter_code
_entity_poly.pdbx_strand_id
1 'polypeptide(L)'
;MARYTCLFTVGVPMQNLQPLLNQTLKSCNLDVIYATEDYMMAREIPGKVAFPKLVTVEVLIDKTTATDQETRMNFVVKNEELPLQVENHCRKMYNLVSQAISENQGWNLIETVTG
;
A
#
# COMPACT_ATOMS: atom_id res chain seq x y z
N MET A 1 -9.52 15.88 0.87
CA MET A 1 -8.77 14.65 1.14
C MET A 1 -8.51 13.94 -0.16
N ALA A 2 -7.25 13.84 -0.57
CA ALA A 2 -6.87 13.00 -1.70
C ALA A 2 -6.89 11.53 -1.26
N ARG A 3 -7.41 10.66 -2.11
CA ARG A 3 -7.50 9.23 -1.87
C ARG A 3 -7.32 8.50 -3.20
N TYR A 4 -6.46 7.50 -3.21
CA TYR A 4 -6.21 6.62 -4.35
C TYR A 4 -6.31 5.18 -3.89
N THR A 5 -6.83 4.31 -4.74
CA THR A 5 -7.02 2.90 -4.40
C THR A 5 -6.45 1.98 -5.46
N CYS A 6 -5.86 0.88 -5.03
CA CYS A 6 -5.44 -0.18 -5.94
C CYS A 6 -5.70 -1.54 -5.33
N LEU A 7 -6.25 -2.43 -6.15
CA LEU A 7 -6.40 -3.83 -5.82
C LEU A 7 -5.24 -4.59 -6.45
N PHE A 8 -4.54 -5.37 -5.64
CA PHE A 8 -3.50 -6.29 -6.07
C PHE A 8 -3.91 -7.72 -5.79
N THR A 9 -3.71 -8.58 -6.78
CA THR A 9 -3.82 -10.03 -6.64
C THR A 9 -2.41 -10.60 -6.76
N VAL A 10 -1.93 -11.27 -5.72
CA VAL A 10 -0.53 -11.71 -5.59
C VAL A 10 -0.44 -13.20 -5.27
N GLY A 11 0.58 -13.86 -5.81
CA GLY A 11 0.86 -15.28 -5.56
C GLY A 11 1.88 -15.52 -4.45
N VAL A 12 1.63 -14.94 -3.26
CA VAL A 12 2.52 -15.06 -2.10
C VAL A 12 1.78 -15.80 -0.98
N PRO A 13 2.39 -16.83 -0.36
CA PRO A 13 1.81 -17.48 0.81
C PRO A 13 1.57 -16.48 1.95
N MET A 14 0.43 -16.57 2.63
CA MET A 14 0.02 -15.65 3.69
C MET A 14 1.08 -15.47 4.80
N GLN A 15 1.85 -16.51 5.10
CA GLN A 15 2.93 -16.48 6.09
C GLN A 15 4.07 -15.51 5.71
N ASN A 16 4.31 -15.34 4.41
CA ASN A 16 5.36 -14.49 3.86
C ASN A 16 4.84 -13.11 3.44
N LEU A 17 3.51 -12.96 3.32
CA LEU A 17 2.87 -11.74 2.85
C LEU A 17 3.12 -10.55 3.79
N GLN A 18 2.91 -10.70 5.09
CA GLN A 18 3.08 -9.58 6.03
C GLN A 18 4.54 -9.10 6.14
N PRO A 19 5.56 -9.98 6.27
CA PRO A 19 6.94 -9.56 6.23
C PRO A 19 7.31 -8.82 4.93
N LEU A 20 6.87 -9.34 3.78
CA LEU A 20 7.12 -8.75 2.47
C LEU A 20 6.45 -7.37 2.33
N LEU A 21 5.20 -7.26 2.80
CA LEU A 21 4.45 -6.00 2.81
C LEU A 21 5.15 -4.95 3.68
N ASN A 22 5.56 -5.31 4.88
CA ASN A 22 6.28 -4.42 5.79
C ASN A 22 7.60 -3.93 5.18
N GLN A 23 8.38 -4.82 4.57
CA GLN A 23 9.61 -4.45 3.87
C GLN A 23 9.35 -3.50 2.70
N THR A 24 8.32 -3.78 1.90
CA THR A 24 7.95 -2.97 0.74
C THR A 24 7.51 -1.57 1.19
N LEU A 25 6.63 -1.47 2.18
CA LEU A 25 6.18 -0.17 2.72
C LEU A 25 7.34 0.63 3.31
N LYS A 26 8.25 -0.01 4.06
CA LYS A 26 9.46 0.65 4.59
C LYS A 26 10.38 1.18 3.49
N SER A 27 10.52 0.45 2.38
CA SER A 27 11.28 0.92 1.22
C SER A 27 10.69 2.18 0.59
N CYS A 28 9.38 2.39 0.73
CA CYS A 28 8.65 3.59 0.30
C CYS A 28 8.62 4.72 1.34
N ASN A 29 9.47 4.67 2.38
CA ASN A 29 9.48 5.62 3.50
C ASN A 29 8.17 5.65 4.32
N LEU A 30 7.46 4.52 4.39
CA LEU A 30 6.28 4.34 5.22
C LEU A 30 6.61 3.44 6.41
N ASP A 31 6.37 3.92 7.63
CA ASP A 31 6.49 3.10 8.84
C ASP A 31 5.14 2.48 9.17
N VAL A 32 5.12 1.16 9.38
CA VAL A 32 3.94 0.43 9.83
C VAL A 32 3.65 0.82 11.28
N ILE A 33 2.50 1.45 11.51
CA ILE A 33 2.06 1.94 12.82
C ILE A 33 1.00 1.02 13.45
N TYR A 34 0.35 0.18 12.64
CA TYR A 34 -0.62 -0.80 13.11
C TYR A 34 -0.68 -1.98 12.13
N ALA A 35 -0.75 -3.20 12.66
CA ALA A 35 -0.90 -4.40 11.85
C ALA A 35 -1.72 -5.44 12.61
N THR A 36 -2.68 -6.03 11.92
CA THR A 36 -3.38 -7.25 12.29
C THR A 36 -3.14 -8.29 11.21
N GLU A 37 -3.82 -9.40 11.36
CA GLU A 37 -3.79 -10.52 10.44
C GLU A 37 -4.28 -10.18 9.03
N ASP A 38 -5.30 -9.34 8.91
CA ASP A 38 -6.06 -8.98 7.71
C ASP A 38 -5.97 -7.49 7.35
N TYR A 39 -5.25 -6.70 8.14
CA TYR A 39 -5.14 -5.26 7.96
C TYR A 39 -3.76 -4.74 8.34
N MET A 40 -3.23 -3.79 7.55
CA MET A 40 -2.00 -3.08 7.88
C MET A 40 -2.17 -1.58 7.61
N MET A 41 -1.70 -0.76 8.53
CA MET A 41 -1.64 0.69 8.38
C MET A 41 -0.19 1.15 8.51
N ALA A 42 0.27 1.86 7.49
CA ALA A 42 1.57 2.52 7.49
C ALA A 42 1.41 4.03 7.26
N ARG A 43 2.32 4.80 7.84
CA ARG A 43 2.34 6.26 7.70
C ARG A 43 3.71 6.72 7.24
N GLU A 44 3.71 7.72 6.38
CA GLU A 44 4.93 8.38 5.93
C GLU A 44 5.70 8.97 7.12
N ILE A 45 7.01 8.76 7.11
CA ILE A 45 7.90 9.25 8.17
C ILE A 45 7.90 10.79 8.18
N PRO A 46 7.55 11.44 9.31
CA PRO A 46 7.58 12.89 9.42
C PRO A 46 8.98 13.47 9.21
N GLY A 47 9.04 14.72 8.73
CA GLY A 47 10.29 15.49 8.59
C GLY A 47 10.73 15.79 7.16
N LYS A 48 10.15 15.11 6.16
CA LYS A 48 10.38 15.42 4.73
C LYS A 48 9.27 16.27 4.10
N VAL A 49 8.06 16.23 4.66
CA VAL A 49 6.89 16.95 4.16
C VAL A 49 6.12 17.61 5.31
N ALA A 50 5.29 18.60 4.98
CA ALA A 50 4.40 19.23 5.94
C ALA A 50 3.36 18.23 6.48
N PHE A 51 2.94 18.39 7.74
CA PHE A 51 2.01 17.47 8.41
C PHE A 51 0.74 17.12 7.61
N PRO A 52 0.04 18.08 6.95
CA PRO A 52 -1.16 17.76 6.17
C PRO A 52 -0.89 16.90 4.92
N LYS A 53 0.38 16.85 4.49
CA LYS A 53 0.81 16.06 3.34
C LYS A 53 1.14 14.62 3.70
N LEU A 54 1.37 14.32 4.98
CA LEU A 54 1.75 12.99 5.42
C LEU A 54 0.74 11.97 4.94
N VAL A 55 1.23 11.02 4.17
CA VAL A 55 0.41 9.97 3.57
C VAL A 55 0.24 8.83 4.56
N THR A 56 -1.00 8.34 4.67
CA THR A 56 -1.34 7.09 5.32
C THR A 56 -1.72 6.08 4.25
N VAL A 57 -1.13 4.90 4.33
CA VAL A 57 -1.45 3.74 3.50
C VAL A 57 -2.15 2.72 4.37
N GLU A 58 -3.33 2.31 3.98
CA GLU A 58 -4.09 1.22 4.58
C GLU A 58 -4.12 0.06 3.60
N VAL A 59 -3.89 -1.15 4.09
CA VAL A 59 -3.89 -2.38 3.30
C VAL A 59 -4.89 -3.32 3.94
N LEU A 60 -5.91 -3.69 3.17
CA LEU A 60 -6.91 -4.69 3.56
C LEU A 60 -6.60 -5.98 2.82
N ILE A 61 -6.38 -7.06 3.55
CA ILE A 61 -6.04 -8.37 3.00
C ILE A 61 -7.30 -9.25 3.06
N ASP A 62 -7.79 -9.67 1.91
CA ASP A 62 -8.95 -10.56 1.86
C ASP A 62 -8.54 -12.00 2.17
N LYS A 63 -8.75 -12.40 3.43
CA LYS A 63 -8.50 -13.78 3.89
C LYS A 63 -9.57 -14.76 3.47
N THR A 64 -10.77 -14.30 3.12
CA THR A 64 -11.90 -15.20 2.83
C THR A 64 -11.74 -15.89 1.49
N THR A 65 -11.02 -15.25 0.57
CA THR A 65 -10.69 -15.78 -0.76
C THR A 65 -9.21 -16.15 -0.92
N ALA A 66 -8.38 -15.93 0.11
CA ALA A 66 -6.97 -16.22 0.07
C ALA A 66 -6.69 -17.74 -0.03
N THR A 67 -5.81 -18.09 -0.95
CA THR A 67 -5.23 -19.41 -1.14
C THR A 67 -3.70 -19.30 -1.11
N ASP A 68 -3.00 -20.44 -1.02
CA ASP A 68 -1.53 -20.45 -1.08
C ASP A 68 -0.95 -19.92 -2.39
N GLN A 69 -1.79 -19.78 -3.43
CA GLN A 69 -1.41 -19.32 -4.77
C GLN A 69 -1.98 -17.94 -5.14
N GLU A 70 -2.99 -17.45 -4.44
CA GLU A 70 -3.66 -16.19 -4.75
C GLU A 70 -4.15 -15.53 -3.46
N THR A 71 -3.68 -14.32 -3.19
CA THR A 71 -4.22 -13.45 -2.15
C THR A 71 -4.55 -12.09 -2.74
N ARG A 72 -5.72 -11.56 -2.39
CA ARG A 72 -6.18 -10.24 -2.82
C ARG A 72 -5.99 -9.21 -1.72
N MET A 73 -5.48 -8.05 -2.11
CA MET A 73 -5.24 -6.94 -1.19
C MET A 73 -5.72 -5.64 -1.79
N ASN A 74 -6.41 -4.84 -0.98
CA ASN A 74 -6.82 -3.49 -1.35
C ASN A 74 -5.97 -2.47 -0.60
N PHE A 75 -5.31 -1.61 -1.35
CA PHE A 75 -4.50 -0.53 -0.85
C PHE A 75 -5.28 0.77 -0.95
N VAL A 76 -5.33 1.51 0.15
CA VAL A 76 -5.93 2.84 0.23
C VAL A 76 -4.86 3.81 0.65
N VAL A 77 -4.48 4.70 -0.26
CA VAL A 77 -3.47 5.73 -0.04
C VAL A 77 -4.19 7.06 0.13
N LYS A 78 -4.05 7.71 1.28
CA LYS A 78 -4.78 8.94 1.61
C LYS A 78 -3.92 9.94 2.38
N ASN A 79 -4.21 11.23 2.21
CA ASN A 79 -3.67 12.30 3.05
C ASN A 79 -4.68 13.45 3.20
N GLU A 80 -4.37 14.42 4.04
CA GLU A 80 -5.26 15.55 4.32
C GLU A 80 -5.21 16.66 3.24
N GLU A 81 -4.45 16.48 2.15
CA GLU A 81 -4.44 17.45 1.05
C GLU A 81 -5.80 17.55 0.36
N LEU A 82 -6.10 18.74 -0.14
CA LEU A 82 -7.26 18.95 -1.00
C LEU A 82 -6.95 18.39 -2.40
N PRO A 83 -7.88 17.66 -3.03
CA PRO A 83 -7.66 17.02 -4.34
C PRO A 83 -7.62 18.02 -5.52
N LEU A 84 -7.48 19.32 -5.24
CA LEU A 84 -7.50 20.40 -6.24
C LEU A 84 -6.27 20.41 -7.15
N GLN A 85 -5.23 19.62 -6.84
CA GLN A 85 -4.06 19.44 -7.70
C GLN A 85 -3.94 17.97 -8.14
N VAL A 86 -3.87 17.78 -9.47
CA VAL A 86 -3.76 16.47 -10.14
C VAL A 86 -2.42 15.79 -9.86
N GLU A 87 -1.37 16.58 -9.58
CA GLU A 87 -0.05 16.12 -9.11
C GLU A 87 0.18 16.48 -7.64
N ASN A 88 -0.60 15.88 -6.74
CA ASN A 88 -0.40 16.02 -5.30
C ASN A 88 0.58 14.98 -4.74
N HIS A 89 1.04 15.19 -3.51
CA HIS A 89 2.01 14.30 -2.85
C HIS A 89 1.43 12.90 -2.63
N CYS A 90 0.13 12.81 -2.32
CA CYS A 90 -0.59 11.55 -2.17
C CYS A 90 -0.49 10.67 -3.44
N ARG A 91 -0.61 11.28 -4.64
CA ARG A 91 -0.50 10.57 -5.91
C ARG A 91 0.92 10.07 -6.17
N LYS A 92 1.94 10.87 -5.82
CA LYS A 92 3.35 10.46 -5.93
C LYS A 92 3.63 9.25 -5.04
N MET A 93 3.13 9.26 -3.81
CA MET A 93 3.26 8.13 -2.89
C MET A 93 2.50 6.90 -3.38
N TYR A 94 1.29 7.08 -3.92
CA TYR A 94 0.51 6.00 -4.53
C TYR A 94 1.28 5.32 -5.68
N ASN A 95 1.88 6.12 -6.57
CA ASN A 95 2.68 5.59 -7.68
C ASN A 95 3.91 4.83 -7.15
N LEU A 96 4.59 5.38 -6.13
CA LEU A 96 5.77 4.74 -5.52
C LEU A 96 5.43 3.38 -4.92
N VAL A 97 4.34 3.30 -4.13
CA VAL A 97 3.88 2.03 -3.53
C VAL A 97 3.44 1.03 -4.59
N SER A 98 2.68 1.50 -5.59
CA SER A 98 2.20 0.63 -6.67
C SER A 98 3.37 0.07 -7.48
N GLN A 99 4.37 0.90 -7.78
CA GLN A 99 5.58 0.46 -8.48
C GLN A 99 6.39 -0.53 -7.64
N ALA A 100 6.54 -0.29 -6.33
CA ALA A 100 7.27 -1.18 -5.44
C ALA A 100 6.65 -2.57 -5.30
N ILE A 101 5.33 -2.70 -5.48
CA ILE A 101 4.62 -3.98 -5.50
C ILE A 101 4.73 -4.62 -6.89
N SER A 102 4.55 -3.85 -7.96
CA SER A 102 4.54 -4.38 -9.33
C SER A 102 5.92 -4.80 -9.86
N GLU A 103 6.99 -4.13 -9.46
CA GLU A 103 8.36 -4.41 -9.95
C GLU A 103 9.10 -5.43 -9.08
N ASN A 104 8.59 -5.71 -7.88
CA ASN A 104 9.24 -6.62 -6.95
C ASN A 104 8.83 -8.07 -7.24
N GLN A 105 9.78 -8.84 -7.79
CA GLN A 105 9.61 -10.24 -8.17
C GLN A 105 9.13 -11.14 -7.01
N GLY A 106 9.33 -10.74 -5.76
CA GLY A 106 8.86 -11.48 -4.58
C GLY A 106 7.33 -11.51 -4.44
N TRP A 107 6.59 -10.65 -5.14
CA TRP A 107 5.13 -10.58 -5.05
C TRP A 107 4.40 -11.54 -5.99
N ASN A 108 5.05 -12.10 -7.01
CA ASN A 108 4.38 -12.93 -8.03
C ASN A 108 3.04 -12.30 -8.48
N LEU A 109 3.11 -11.06 -8.95
CA LEU A 109 1.92 -10.27 -9.28
C LEU A 109 1.06 -10.99 -10.34
N ILE A 110 -0.21 -11.22 -10.03
CA ILE A 110 -1.18 -11.87 -10.92
C ILE A 110 -2.03 -10.82 -11.62
N GLU A 111 -2.58 -9.86 -10.87
CA GLU A 111 -3.47 -8.83 -11.40
C GLU A 111 -3.32 -7.53 -10.61
N THR A 112 -3.55 -6.40 -11.28
CA THR A 112 -3.65 -5.07 -10.66
C THR A 112 -4.83 -4.31 -11.24
N VAL A 113 -5.70 -3.78 -10.38
CA VAL A 113 -6.81 -2.89 -10.77
C VAL A 113 -6.63 -1.56 -10.06
N THR A 114 -6.48 -0.48 -10.81
CA THR A 114 -6.28 0.89 -10.29
C THR A 114 -7.58 1.67 -10.29
N GLY A 115 -7.89 2.40 -9.21
CA GLY A 115 -9.11 3.19 -9.04
C GLY A 115 -8.90 4.54 -8.37
#